data_AF-A0A1T5CVS3-F1
#
_entry.id   AF-A0A1T5CVS3-F1
#
_cell.length_a   1.000
_cell.length_b   1.000
_cell.length_c   1.000
_cell.angle_alpha   90.00
_cell.angle_beta   90.00
_cell.angle_gamma   90.00
#
_symmetry.space_group_name_H-M   'P 1'
#
loop_
_entity.id
_entity.type
_entity.pdbx_description
1 polymer ?
#
loop_
_entity_poly.entity_id
_entity_poly.type
_entity_poly.pdbx_seq_one_letter_code
_entity_poly.pdbx_strand_id
1 'polypeptide(L)'
;MNKSLTTSADSYLKTLKIIYSAFLSSQILFIVAVLVARENPYFSLQDEGNVYLYVAPFLAVAGFLGGRTIFQNQLADIAAKSNLKEKLSTYSSAFLVRVAFMEAPTLFAAIAFFLTGNLACLSVAGLMILYFLTLSPGRAKVEEDLELSFQEKAVWDGNQVIS
;
A
#
# COMPACT_ATOMS: atom_id res chain seq x y z
N MET A 1 -8.41 -26.16 -19.62
CA MET A 1 -9.20 -24.92 -19.47
C MET A 1 -8.23 -23.74 -19.54
N ASN A 2 -8.00 -23.21 -20.74
CA ASN A 2 -7.09 -22.09 -20.96
C ASN A 2 -7.88 -20.78 -20.83
N LYS A 3 -7.87 -20.17 -19.64
CA LYS A 3 -8.39 -18.82 -19.46
C LYS A 3 -7.29 -17.87 -19.94
N SER A 4 -7.26 -17.57 -21.23
CA SER A 4 -6.56 -16.37 -21.70
C SER A 4 -7.29 -15.18 -21.07
N LEU A 5 -6.73 -14.65 -19.99
CA LEU A 5 -7.24 -13.47 -19.30
C LEU A 5 -7.06 -12.28 -20.26
N THR A 6 -8.07 -12.04 -21.08
CA THR A 6 -8.25 -10.78 -21.81
C THR A 6 -8.41 -9.70 -20.74
N THR A 7 -7.28 -9.10 -20.36
CA THR A 7 -7.22 -8.20 -19.21
C THR A 7 -7.69 -6.84 -19.71
N SER A 8 -9.01 -6.61 -19.65
CA SER A 8 -9.55 -5.28 -19.88
C SER A 8 -9.18 -4.35 -18.71
N ALA A 9 -9.17 -3.03 -18.95
CA ALA A 9 -8.79 -2.04 -17.94
C ALA A 9 -9.58 -2.17 -16.63
N ASP A 10 -10.88 -2.47 -16.73
CA ASP A 10 -11.75 -2.65 -15.57
C ASP A 10 -11.36 -3.88 -14.74
N SER A 11 -11.02 -4.99 -15.40
CA SER A 11 -10.57 -6.21 -14.74
C SER A 11 -9.23 -5.98 -14.01
N TYR A 12 -8.31 -5.25 -14.66
CA TYR A 12 -7.04 -4.87 -14.07
C TYR A 12 -7.21 -3.99 -12.82
N LEU A 13 -7.98 -2.91 -12.93
CA LEU A 13 -8.25 -2.01 -11.80
C LEU A 13 -8.98 -2.73 -10.67
N LYS A 14 -9.89 -3.65 -10.99
CA LYS A 14 -10.55 -4.48 -9.99
C LYS A 14 -9.55 -5.33 -9.23
N THR A 15 -8.58 -5.95 -9.90
CA THR A 15 -7.50 -6.71 -9.24
C THR A 15 -6.69 -5.84 -8.30
N LEU A 16 -6.24 -4.65 -8.74
CA LEU A 16 -5.51 -3.72 -7.88
C LEU A 16 -6.32 -3.30 -6.65
N LYS A 17 -7.61 -3.01 -6.82
CA LYS A 17 -8.51 -2.67 -5.72
C LYS A 17 -8.70 -3.83 -4.74
N ILE A 18 -8.81 -5.07 -5.23
CA ILE A 18 -8.89 -6.25 -4.37
C ILE A 18 -7.62 -6.37 -3.53
N ILE A 19 -6.44 -6.29 -4.15
CA ILE A 19 -5.15 -6.32 -3.44
C ILE A 19 -5.10 -5.22 -2.39
N TYR A 20 -5.34 -3.97 -2.79
CA TYR A 20 -5.36 -2.84 -1.87
C TYR A 20 -6.33 -3.05 -0.69
N SER A 21 -7.55 -3.52 -0.97
CA SER A 21 -8.55 -3.78 0.06
C SER A 21 -8.13 -4.91 1.02
N ALA A 22 -7.44 -5.93 0.53
CA ALA A 22 -6.92 -7.01 1.35
C ALA A 22 -5.89 -6.47 2.36
N PHE A 23 -4.89 -5.72 1.88
CA PHE A 23 -3.87 -5.08 2.72
C PHE A 23 -4.44 -4.04 3.69
N LEU A 24 -5.48 -3.31 3.31
CA LEU A 24 -6.16 -2.39 4.22
C LEU A 24 -6.93 -3.15 5.30
N SER A 25 -7.67 -4.18 4.89
CA SER A 25 -8.48 -4.98 5.81
C SER A 25 -7.64 -5.77 6.81
N SER A 26 -6.48 -6.31 6.40
CA SER A 26 -5.54 -7.00 7.31
C SER A 26 -5.06 -6.07 8.42
N GLN A 27 -4.64 -4.85 8.07
CA GLN A 27 -4.18 -3.86 9.03
C GLN A 27 -5.30 -3.47 10.02
N ILE A 28 -6.49 -3.19 9.52
CA ILE A 28 -7.64 -2.82 10.36
C ILE A 28 -8.02 -3.97 11.30
N LEU A 29 -8.17 -5.19 10.77
CA LEU A 29 -8.52 -6.38 11.55
C LEU A 29 -7.47 -6.66 12.64
N PHE A 30 -6.19 -6.52 12.30
CA PHE A 30 -5.11 -6.72 13.26
C PHE A 30 -5.11 -5.67 14.36
N ILE A 31 -5.32 -4.39 14.03
CA ILE A 31 -5.45 -3.30 15.02
C ILE A 31 -6.63 -3.55 15.95
N VAL A 32 -7.79 -3.93 15.41
CA VAL A 32 -8.97 -4.26 16.23
C VAL A 32 -8.67 -5.45 17.14
N ALA A 33 -8.02 -6.50 16.63
CA ALA A 33 -7.66 -7.67 17.41
C ALA A 33 -6.74 -7.33 18.58
N VAL A 34 -5.68 -6.54 18.37
CA VAL A 34 -4.77 -6.15 19.46
C VAL A 34 -5.43 -5.19 20.45
N LEU A 35 -6.34 -4.32 20.00
CA LEU A 35 -7.12 -3.43 20.86
C LEU A 35 -8.04 -4.20 21.80
N VAL A 36 -8.75 -5.21 21.29
CA VAL A 36 -9.65 -6.04 22.11
C VAL A 36 -8.84 -6.96 23.03
N ALA A 37 -7.70 -7.47 22.58
CA ALA A 37 -6.87 -8.38 23.36
C ALA A 37 -6.08 -7.68 24.49
N ARG A 38 -5.91 -6.35 24.45
CA ARG A 38 -5.13 -5.62 25.45
C ARG A 38 -6.00 -5.02 26.54
N GLU A 39 -5.78 -5.47 27.77
CA GLU A 39 -6.40 -4.88 28.96
C GLU A 39 -5.64 -3.64 29.45
N ASN A 40 -6.39 -2.65 29.96
CA ASN A 40 -5.87 -1.41 30.54
C ASN A 40 -4.86 -0.64 29.64
N PRO A 41 -5.25 -0.27 28.40
CA PRO A 41 -4.41 0.57 27.57
C PRO A 41 -4.22 1.95 28.23
N TYR A 42 -3.02 2.50 28.10
CA TYR A 42 -2.69 3.84 28.59
C TYR A 42 -2.07 4.66 27.46
N PHE A 43 -2.00 5.97 27.64
CA PHE A 43 -1.34 6.86 26.69
C PHE A 43 -0.21 7.59 27.41
N SER A 44 1.03 7.41 26.95
CA SER A 44 2.17 8.19 27.42
C SER A 44 3.17 8.43 26.29
N LEU A 45 3.64 9.67 26.16
CA LEU A 45 4.76 10.04 25.28
C LEU A 45 6.11 10.00 26.02
N GLN A 46 6.08 9.89 27.34
CA GLN A 46 7.25 9.82 28.21
C GLN A 46 7.13 8.53 29.01
N ASP A 47 7.62 7.45 28.40
CA ASP A 47 7.55 6.09 28.93
C ASP A 47 8.98 5.54 28.94
N GLU A 48 9.68 5.84 30.04
CA GLU A 48 11.10 5.56 30.18
C GLU A 48 11.34 4.04 30.08
N GLY A 49 12.22 3.65 29.14
CA GLY A 49 12.51 2.24 28.86
C GLY A 49 11.65 1.61 27.75
N ASN A 50 10.59 2.30 27.28
CA ASN A 50 9.80 1.82 26.16
C ASN A 50 10.47 2.13 24.81
N VAL A 51 11.37 1.25 24.38
CA VAL A 51 12.08 1.37 23.10
C VAL A 51 11.14 1.46 21.89
N TYR A 52 9.93 0.89 21.98
CA TYR A 52 8.99 0.86 20.87
C TYR A 52 8.43 2.23 20.50
N LEU A 53 8.38 3.18 21.44
CA LEU A 53 8.01 4.58 21.17
C LEU A 53 8.95 5.27 20.20
N TYR A 54 10.20 4.81 20.10
CA TYR A 54 11.20 5.37 19.18
C TYR A 54 11.30 4.55 17.89
N VAL A 55 11.22 3.22 17.99
CA VAL A 55 11.34 2.33 16.83
C VAL A 55 10.12 2.42 15.92
N ALA A 56 8.90 2.52 16.47
CA ALA A 56 7.68 2.61 15.66
C ALA A 56 7.66 3.83 14.72
N PRO A 57 7.90 5.08 15.19
CA PRO A 57 7.96 6.23 14.29
C PRO A 57 9.17 6.17 13.34
N PHE A 58 10.31 5.63 13.78
CA PHE A 58 11.46 5.43 12.89
C PHE A 58 11.11 4.50 11.71
N LEU A 59 10.48 3.36 11.99
CA LEU A 59 10.03 2.43 10.95
C LEU A 59 8.92 3.03 10.08
N ALA A 60 8.03 3.86 10.64
CA ALA A 60 7.02 4.57 9.86
C ALA A 60 7.66 5.50 8.83
N VAL A 61 8.67 6.29 9.23
CA VAL A 61 9.42 7.16 8.32
C VAL A 61 10.20 6.33 7.30
N ALA A 62 10.91 5.29 7.74
CA ALA A 62 11.68 4.42 6.85
C ALA A 62 10.78 3.70 5.82
N GLY A 63 9.62 3.20 6.25
CA GLY A 63 8.63 2.59 5.38
C GLY A 63 8.05 3.60 4.40
N PHE A 64 7.65 4.79 4.87
CA PHE A 64 7.15 5.89 4.04
C PHE A 64 8.14 6.25 2.91
N LEU A 65 9.41 6.50 3.28
CA LEU A 65 10.45 6.86 2.31
C LEU A 65 10.80 5.68 1.40
N GLY A 66 11.04 4.50 1.98
CA GLY A 66 11.43 3.30 1.26
C GLY A 66 10.39 2.88 0.22
N GLY A 67 9.11 2.81 0.61
CA GLY A 67 8.04 2.46 -0.32
C GLY A 67 7.83 3.50 -1.42
N ARG A 68 8.04 4.79 -1.13
CA ARG A 68 8.01 5.84 -2.16
C ARG A 68 9.17 5.70 -3.14
N THR A 69 10.40 5.58 -2.65
CA THR A 69 11.60 5.47 -3.50
C THR A 69 11.57 4.21 -4.36
N ILE A 70 11.19 3.06 -3.79
CA ILE A 70 11.09 1.80 -4.54
C ILE A 70 10.00 1.87 -5.60
N PHE A 71 8.87 2.50 -5.31
CA PHE A 71 7.81 2.70 -6.29
C PHE A 71 8.26 3.63 -7.43
N GLN A 72 8.87 4.76 -7.10
CA GLN A 72 9.38 5.71 -8.10
C GLN A 72 10.46 5.12 -8.99
N ASN A 73 11.38 4.33 -8.43
CA ASN A 73 12.41 3.65 -9.21
C ASN A 73 11.79 2.67 -10.22
N GLN A 74 10.79 1.88 -9.79
CA GLN A 74 10.09 0.97 -10.70
C GLN A 74 9.24 1.70 -11.75
N LEU A 75 8.69 2.88 -11.43
CA LEU A 75 8.02 3.73 -12.42
C LEU A 75 8.99 4.30 -13.45
N ALA A 76 10.21 4.68 -13.04
CA ALA A 76 11.22 5.13 -14.00
C ALA A 76 11.58 4.03 -15.01
N ASP A 77 11.65 2.78 -14.56
CA ASP A 77 11.89 1.62 -15.44
C ASP A 77 10.71 1.34 -16.39
N ILE A 78 9.49 1.77 -16.04
CA ILE A 78 8.28 1.61 -16.85
C ILE A 78 8.27 2.55 -18.06
N ALA A 79 8.79 3.77 -17.92
CA ALA A 79 8.86 4.74 -19.01
C ALA A 79 9.68 4.23 -20.21
N ALA A 80 10.63 3.32 -19.96
CA ALA A 80 11.44 2.68 -21.00
C ALA A 80 10.74 1.52 -21.74
N LYS A 81 9.54 1.09 -21.30
CA LYS A 81 8.83 -0.07 -21.88
C LYS A 81 7.98 0.31 -23.08
N SER A 82 7.99 -0.54 -24.10
CA SER A 82 7.40 -0.28 -25.42
C SER A 82 5.91 -0.64 -25.54
N ASN A 83 5.39 -1.57 -24.73
CA ASN A 83 3.98 -2.00 -24.80
C ASN A 83 3.23 -1.79 -23.48
N LEU A 84 1.99 -1.30 -23.59
CA LEU A 84 1.03 -1.03 -22.50
C LEU A 84 0.88 -2.21 -21.53
N LYS A 85 0.86 -3.45 -22.04
CA LYS A 85 0.75 -4.64 -21.20
C LYS A 85 1.91 -4.78 -20.22
N GLU A 86 3.13 -4.52 -20.65
CA GLU A 86 4.30 -4.61 -19.79
C GLU A 86 4.33 -3.47 -18.78
N LYS A 87 3.91 -2.27 -19.18
CA LYS A 87 3.74 -1.13 -18.27
C LYS A 87 2.76 -1.47 -17.14
N LEU A 88 1.59 -1.99 -17.49
CA LEU A 88 0.56 -2.39 -16.52
C LEU A 88 1.02 -3.55 -15.63
N SER A 89 1.68 -4.56 -16.18
CA SER A 89 2.21 -5.67 -15.38
C SER A 89 3.23 -5.18 -14.36
N THR A 90 4.14 -4.31 -14.78
CA THR A 90 5.19 -3.76 -13.91
C THR A 90 4.60 -2.84 -12.86
N TYR A 91 3.62 -2.02 -13.22
CA TYR A 91 2.91 -1.17 -12.27
C TYR A 91 2.21 -1.99 -11.19
N SER A 92 1.56 -3.10 -11.53
CA SER A 92 0.93 -3.97 -10.54
C SER A 92 1.94 -4.52 -9.53
N SER A 93 3.11 -4.97 -10.01
CA SER A 93 4.20 -5.42 -9.15
C SER A 93 4.74 -4.28 -8.27
N ALA A 94 4.97 -3.10 -8.85
CA ALA A 94 5.44 -1.94 -8.12
C ALA A 94 4.45 -1.48 -7.04
N PHE A 95 3.15 -1.48 -7.38
CA PHE A 95 2.07 -1.16 -6.46
C PHE A 95 2.00 -2.16 -5.30
N LEU A 96 2.11 -3.47 -5.59
CA LEU A 96 2.13 -4.52 -4.56
C LEU A 96 3.29 -4.31 -3.57
N VAL A 97 4.49 -4.01 -4.09
CA VAL A 97 5.66 -3.72 -3.26
C VAL A 97 5.41 -2.46 -2.42
N ARG A 98 4.86 -1.39 -3.01
CA ARG A 98 4.54 -0.14 -2.31
C ARG A 98 3.59 -0.39 -1.13
N VAL A 99 2.49 -1.12 -1.34
CA VAL A 99 1.52 -1.39 -0.25
C VAL A 99 2.10 -2.29 0.83
N ALA A 100 2.93 -3.29 0.48
CA ALA A 100 3.60 -4.15 1.46
C ALA A 100 4.60 -3.39 2.33
N PHE A 101 5.39 -2.49 1.72
CA PHE A 101 6.32 -1.64 2.48
C PHE A 101 5.61 -0.67 3.44
N MET A 102 4.39 -0.24 3.11
CA MET A 102 3.58 0.61 4.01
C MET A 102 2.88 -0.18 5.11
N GLU A 103 2.51 -1.43 4.86
CA GLU A 103 1.85 -2.28 5.86
C GLU A 103 2.80 -2.65 7.01
N ALA A 104 4.06 -2.94 6.71
CA ALA A 104 5.06 -3.38 7.71
C ALA A 104 5.16 -2.46 8.94
N PRO A 105 5.36 -1.13 8.80
CA PRO A 105 5.39 -0.22 9.96
C PRO A 105 4.04 -0.11 10.68
N THR A 106 2.89 -0.20 9.97
CA THR A 106 1.56 -0.23 10.62
C THR A 106 1.43 -1.46 11.52
N LEU A 107 1.76 -2.65 11.01
CA LEU A 107 1.70 -3.89 11.78
C LEU A 107 2.69 -3.87 12.95
N PHE A 108 3.91 -3.36 12.74
CA PHE A 108 4.87 -3.19 13.82
C PHE A 108 4.35 -2.27 14.93
N ALA A 109 3.76 -1.13 14.59
CA ALA A 109 3.19 -0.20 15.55
C ALA A 109 2.01 -0.82 16.34
N ALA A 110 1.19 -1.64 15.68
CA ALA A 110 0.13 -2.42 16.35
C ALA A 110 0.71 -3.50 17.29
N ILE A 111 1.78 -4.20 16.90
CA ILE A 111 2.50 -5.14 17.77
C ILE A 111 3.12 -4.41 18.97
N ALA A 112 3.74 -3.26 18.75
CA ALA A 112 4.32 -2.43 19.81
C ALA A 112 3.26 -2.02 20.84
N PHE A 113 2.07 -1.61 20.39
CA PHE A 113 0.93 -1.37 21.27
C PHE A 113 0.51 -2.64 22.03
N PHE A 114 0.40 -3.79 21.36
CA PHE A 114 0.01 -5.04 22.00
C PHE A 114 0.98 -5.44 23.13
N LEU A 115 2.29 -5.26 22.91
CA LEU A 115 3.33 -5.57 23.90
C LEU A 115 3.32 -4.59 25.08
N THR A 116 3.23 -3.29 24.80
CA THR A 116 3.45 -2.23 25.81
C THR A 116 2.17 -1.75 26.50
N GLY A 117 1.02 -1.88 25.83
CA GLY A 117 -0.25 -1.24 26.21
C GLY A 117 -0.30 0.26 25.91
N ASN A 118 0.76 0.84 25.34
CA ASN A 118 0.85 2.28 25.12
C ASN A 118 0.22 2.70 23.78
N LEU A 119 -0.89 3.42 23.87
CA LEU A 119 -1.66 3.95 22.74
C LEU A 119 -0.87 4.92 21.87
N ALA A 120 0.23 5.51 22.37
CA ALA A 120 1.11 6.32 21.54
C ALA A 120 1.73 5.50 20.40
N CYS A 121 2.10 4.24 20.63
CA CYS A 121 2.53 3.32 19.56
C CYS A 121 1.42 3.11 18.53
N LEU A 122 0.17 2.91 18.99
CA LEU A 122 -0.97 2.69 18.11
C LEU A 122 -1.34 3.94 17.29
N SER A 123 -1.09 5.14 17.81
CA SER A 123 -1.30 6.39 17.08
C SER A 123 -0.45 6.46 15.80
N VAL A 124 0.76 5.88 15.82
CA VAL A 124 1.61 5.75 14.63
C VAL A 124 0.94 4.85 13.58
N ALA A 125 0.37 3.72 13.99
CA ALA A 125 -0.39 2.84 13.09
C ALA A 125 -1.60 3.58 12.47
N GLY A 126 -2.32 4.36 13.27
CA GLY A 126 -3.43 5.20 12.81
C GLY A 126 -3.00 6.21 11.74
N LEU A 127 -1.91 6.93 11.97
CA LEU A 127 -1.33 7.87 10.99
C LEU A 127 -0.90 7.16 9.69
N MET A 128 -0.28 5.99 9.81
CA MET A 128 0.13 5.18 8.65
C MET A 128 -1.07 4.71 7.84
N ILE A 129 -2.18 4.31 8.49
CA ILE A 129 -3.42 3.95 7.80
C ILE A 129 -4.01 5.16 7.07
N LEU A 130 -4.05 6.34 7.71
CA LEU A 130 -4.53 7.56 7.06
C LEU A 130 -3.74 7.86 5.78
N TYR A 131 -2.41 7.70 5.83
CA TYR A 131 -1.59 7.80 4.63
C TYR A 131 -1.89 6.68 3.62
N PHE A 132 -2.02 5.42 4.07
CA PHE A 132 -2.34 4.28 3.23
C PHE A 132 -3.64 4.48 2.44
N LEU A 133 -4.65 5.14 3.04
CA LEU A 133 -5.91 5.47 2.35
C LEU A 133 -5.69 6.36 1.12
N THR A 134 -4.66 7.20 1.13
CA THR A 134 -4.29 8.04 -0.03
C THR A 134 -3.67 7.23 -1.17
N LEU A 135 -3.28 5.97 -0.94
CA LEU A 135 -2.67 5.08 -1.93
C LEU A 135 -3.70 4.26 -2.73
N SER A 136 -5.00 4.47 -2.51
CA SER A 136 -6.06 3.76 -3.23
C SER A 136 -5.85 3.82 -4.75
N PRO A 137 -5.83 2.67 -5.45
CA PRO A 137 -5.61 2.62 -6.88
C PRO A 137 -6.85 3.12 -7.60
N GLY A 138 -6.70 4.27 -8.28
CA GLY A 138 -7.73 4.88 -9.09
C GLY A 138 -7.34 4.86 -10.56
N ARG A 139 -8.33 4.87 -11.46
CA ARG A 139 -8.11 4.92 -12.91
C ARG A 139 -7.20 6.09 -13.31
N ALA A 140 -7.56 7.30 -12.86
CA ALA A 140 -6.78 8.51 -13.11
C ALA A 140 -5.33 8.43 -12.56
N LYS A 141 -5.14 7.83 -11.37
CA LYS A 141 -3.80 7.63 -10.80
C LYS A 141 -2.94 6.69 -11.64
N VAL A 142 -3.51 5.57 -12.10
CA VAL A 142 -2.79 4.62 -12.95
C VAL A 142 -2.40 5.27 -14.27
N GLU A 143 -3.30 6.06 -14.87
CA GLU A 143 -3.02 6.78 -16.12
C GLU A 143 -1.94 7.85 -15.96
N GLU A 144 -1.94 8.56 -14.83
CA GLU A 144 -0.95 9.58 -14.47
C GLU A 144 0.41 8.95 -14.18
N ASP A 145 0.47 7.95 -13.29
CA ASP A 145 1.71 7.28 -12.89
C ASP A 145 2.40 6.54 -14.06
N LEU A 146 1.63 6.10 -15.06
CA LEU A 146 2.14 5.42 -16.26
C LEU A 146 2.45 6.37 -17.44
N GLU A 147 2.12 7.66 -17.31
CA GLU A 147 2.22 8.65 -18.37
C GLU A 147 1.64 8.15 -19.71
N LEU A 148 0.44 7.55 -19.67
CA LEU A 148 -0.13 6.91 -20.86
C LEU A 148 -0.35 7.91 -22.01
N SER A 149 0.11 7.53 -23.20
CA SER A 149 -0.12 8.28 -24.43
C SER A 149 -1.60 8.28 -24.83
N PHE A 150 -2.00 9.19 -25.73
CA PHE A 150 -3.39 9.27 -26.21
C PHE A 150 -3.87 7.95 -26.84
N GLN A 151 -3.00 7.23 -27.54
CA GLN A 151 -3.30 5.93 -28.15
C GLN A 151 -3.49 4.84 -27.08
N GLU A 152 -2.64 4.81 -26.07
CA GLU A 152 -2.75 3.86 -24.94
C GLU A 152 -4.01 4.14 -24.10
N LYS A 153 -4.36 5.41 -23.89
CA LYS A 153 -5.62 5.82 -23.24
C LYS A 153 -6.83 5.34 -24.03
N ALA A 154 -6.83 5.47 -25.35
CA ALA A 154 -7.93 4.96 -26.18
C ALA A 154 -8.10 3.42 -26.08
N VAL A 155 -7.00 2.67 -25.97
CA VAL A 155 -7.03 1.20 -25.75
C VAL A 155 -7.54 0.87 -24.34
N TRP A 156 -7.08 1.63 -23.34
CA TRP A 156 -7.50 1.53 -21.94
C TRP A 156 -9.00 1.89 -21.73
N ASP A 157 -9.50 2.87 -22.46
CA ASP A 157 -10.90 3.33 -22.45
C ASP A 157 -11.83 2.45 -23.27
N GLY A 158 -11.35 1.91 -24.39
CA GLY A 158 -12.14 1.12 -25.33
C GLY A 158 -12.51 -0.29 -24.85
N ASN A 159 -12.12 -0.69 -23.64
CA ASN A 159 -12.24 -2.07 -23.13
C ASN A 159 -11.65 -3.10 -24.12
N GLN A 160 -10.72 -2.66 -24.98
CA GLN A 160 -10.05 -3.47 -25.99
C GLN A 160 -9.02 -4.38 -25.31
N VAL A 161 -8.73 -5.53 -25.91
CA VAL A 161 -7.80 -6.51 -25.33
C VAL A 161 -6.40 -5.91 -25.31
N ILE A 162 -5.83 -5.77 -24.12
CA ILE A 162 -4.44 -5.34 -23.94
C ILE A 162 -3.54 -6.52 -24.33
N SER A 163 -3.13 -6.58 -25.61
CA SER A 163 -2.34 -7.68 -26.18
C SER A 163 -0.85 -7.57 -25.88
#